data_AF-Q6YCP6-F1
#
_entry.id   AF-Q6YCP6-F1
#
_cell.length_a   1.000
_cell.length_b   1.000
_cell.length_c   1.000
_cell.angle_alpha   90.00
_cell.angle_beta   90.00
_cell.angle_gamma   90.00
#
_symmetry.space_group_name_H-M   'P 1'
#
loop_
_entity.id
_entity.type
_entity.pdbx_description
1 polymer ?
#
loop_
_entity_poly.entity_id
_entity_poly.type
_entity_poly.pdbx_seq_one_letter_code
_entity_poly.pdbx_strand_id
1 'polypeptide(L)'
;GGKLGYKQTDIAGTGLTFDIAFKFASNTDWEGKDSKGVVQAGANHSKYGLGGDILFGWERTREDGVQEYIKVELTGNSTLSSGYAQLPANILWDVGAKVSMRLWGLCALAATDVGHKKENAANVNGTVGADALLTLGYRWFSAGGYFASKASNVFEGVFLARNIAMLQHDCAAYIKLETKGSDPDTSFLEGLDLGVDVRTYMPVHWKAQPPADIHFPVYGKVWGSYRHDMGEYGWVKVYANLYGGMNKKNDAPATKWKAEYCGYYECGVVVSPLEK
;
A
#
# COMPACT_ATOMS: atom_id res chain seq x y z
N GLY A 1 21.58 -7.36 -2.38
CA GLY A 1 21.52 -6.07 -1.66
C GLY A 1 21.69 -6.30 -0.19
N GLY A 2 21.87 -5.24 0.60
CA GLY A 2 22.01 -5.32 2.06
C GLY A 2 21.43 -4.09 2.75
N LYS A 3 21.17 -4.25 4.06
CA LYS A 3 20.69 -3.20 4.96
C LYS A 3 21.70 -3.10 6.10
N LEU A 4 22.21 -1.90 6.36
CA LEU A 4 23.02 -1.60 7.53
C LEU A 4 22.33 -0.49 8.31
N GLY A 5 22.16 -0.69 9.61
CA GLY A 5 21.44 0.27 10.43
C GLY A 5 21.71 0.14 11.91
N TYR A 6 21.23 1.11 12.66
CA TYR A 6 21.18 1.13 14.11
C TYR A 6 19.72 1.09 14.53
N LYS A 7 19.39 0.17 15.44
CA LYS A 7 18.06 0.09 16.04
C LYS A 7 18.20 0.01 17.55
N GLN A 8 17.48 0.89 18.23
CA GLN A 8 17.31 0.88 19.67
C GLN A 8 15.82 0.97 19.99
N THR A 9 15.35 0.01 20.76
CA THR A 9 14.00 0.00 21.32
C THR A 9 14.08 0.33 22.79
N ASP A 10 13.06 1.02 23.29
CA ASP A 10 12.90 1.37 24.70
C ASP A 10 14.14 2.04 25.32
N ILE A 11 14.51 3.19 24.76
CA ILE A 11 15.66 3.98 25.21
C ILE A 11 15.45 4.36 26.68
N ALA A 12 16.28 3.78 27.56
CA ALA A 12 16.26 4.01 29.00
C ALA A 12 14.91 3.75 29.69
N GLY A 13 14.10 2.81 29.18
CA GLY A 13 12.80 2.46 29.79
C GLY A 13 11.70 3.51 29.56
N THR A 14 11.91 4.43 28.63
CA THR A 14 10.97 5.54 28.36
C THR A 14 9.89 5.19 27.33
N GLY A 15 9.99 4.03 26.68
CA GLY A 15 9.20 3.67 25.49
C GLY A 15 9.69 4.34 24.20
N LEU A 16 10.70 5.21 24.23
CA LEU A 16 11.25 5.82 23.02
C LEU A 16 11.98 4.78 22.16
N THR A 17 11.76 4.86 20.86
CA THR A 17 12.35 3.96 19.85
C THR A 17 13.02 4.79 18.76
N PHE A 18 14.15 4.30 18.29
CA PHE A 18 14.88 4.90 17.18
C PHE A 18 15.45 3.78 16.29
N ASP A 19 15.17 3.86 15.00
CA ASP A 19 15.72 2.95 13.98
C ASP A 19 16.17 3.81 12.80
N ILE A 20 17.42 3.64 12.38
CA ILE A 20 17.96 4.25 11.18
C ILE A 20 18.68 3.20 10.38
N ALA A 21 18.45 3.20 9.07
CA ALA A 21 19.14 2.29 8.20
C ALA A 21 19.39 2.85 6.81
N PHE A 22 20.48 2.36 6.22
CA PHE A 22 20.84 2.54 4.83
C PHE A 22 20.67 1.21 4.11
N LYS A 23 20.09 1.27 2.92
CA LYS A 23 19.78 0.13 2.06
C LYS A 23 20.50 0.30 0.74
N PHE A 24 21.09 -0.79 0.28
CA PHE A 24 21.66 -0.89 -1.06
C PHE A 24 21.12 -2.12 -1.76
N ALA A 25 20.74 -1.97 -3.02
CA ALA A 25 20.25 -3.05 -3.85
C ALA A 25 20.93 -3.00 -5.22
N SER A 26 21.13 -4.18 -5.80
CA SER A 26 21.53 -4.34 -7.19
C SER A 26 20.72 -5.48 -7.76
N ASN A 27 20.28 -5.35 -9.01
CA ASN A 27 19.63 -6.45 -9.73
C ASN A 27 20.60 -7.54 -10.21
N THR A 28 21.89 -7.45 -9.83
CA THR A 28 22.95 -8.44 -10.09
C THR A 28 23.19 -8.78 -11.57
N ASP A 29 22.60 -8.02 -12.49
CA ASP A 29 22.77 -8.21 -13.92
C ASP A 29 24.01 -7.43 -14.38
N TRP A 30 25.17 -8.05 -14.21
CA TRP A 30 26.48 -7.48 -14.55
C TRP A 30 26.84 -7.71 -16.01
N GLU A 31 26.20 -8.71 -16.63
CA GLU A 31 26.54 -9.19 -17.98
C GLU A 31 25.65 -8.56 -19.06
N GLY A 32 24.50 -7.97 -18.70
CA GLY A 32 23.62 -7.28 -19.65
C GLY A 32 23.03 -8.22 -20.70
N LYS A 33 22.83 -9.50 -20.32
CA LYS A 33 22.32 -10.54 -21.22
C LYS A 33 20.81 -10.46 -21.33
N ASP A 34 20.29 -10.61 -22.54
CA ASP A 34 18.85 -10.76 -22.75
C ASP A 34 18.33 -12.09 -22.20
N SER A 35 17.01 -12.31 -22.28
CA SER A 35 16.35 -13.57 -21.89
C SER A 35 16.82 -14.82 -22.66
N LYS A 36 17.71 -14.64 -23.66
CA LYS A 36 18.33 -15.70 -24.47
C LYS A 36 19.84 -15.82 -24.21
N GLY A 37 20.40 -15.05 -23.28
CA GLY A 37 21.81 -15.11 -22.89
C GLY A 37 22.77 -14.28 -23.77
N VAL A 38 22.27 -13.40 -24.64
CA VAL A 38 23.09 -12.62 -25.57
C VAL A 38 23.43 -11.25 -24.99
N VAL A 39 24.72 -10.91 -24.94
CA VAL A 39 25.21 -9.58 -24.55
C VAL A 39 24.91 -8.58 -25.67
N GLN A 40 24.07 -7.58 -25.42
CA GLN A 40 23.77 -6.54 -26.42
C GLN A 40 24.78 -5.38 -26.36
N ALA A 41 25.17 -4.84 -27.52
CA ALA A 41 25.96 -3.61 -27.57
C ALA A 41 25.10 -2.44 -27.06
N GLY A 42 25.54 -1.75 -26.01
CA GLY A 42 24.72 -0.78 -25.27
C GLY A 42 23.80 -1.41 -24.20
N ALA A 43 24.03 -2.68 -23.85
CA ALA A 43 23.26 -3.40 -22.84
C ALA A 43 23.17 -2.63 -21.52
N ASN A 44 21.94 -2.58 -21.00
CA ASN A 44 21.56 -1.84 -19.81
C ASN A 44 22.38 -2.29 -18.61
N HIS A 45 23.24 -1.40 -18.11
CA HIS A 45 24.02 -1.62 -16.91
C HIS A 45 23.10 -1.93 -15.72
N SER A 46 23.64 -2.65 -14.73
CA SER A 46 22.92 -3.07 -13.53
C SER A 46 22.09 -1.93 -12.93
N LYS A 47 20.85 -2.23 -12.54
CA LYS A 47 20.02 -1.30 -11.76
C LYS A 47 20.56 -1.29 -10.33
N TYR A 48 20.99 -0.12 -9.87
CA TYR A 48 21.41 0.09 -8.49
C TYR A 48 20.34 0.87 -7.76
N GLY A 49 20.01 0.43 -6.55
CA GLY A 49 19.14 1.15 -5.63
C GLY A 49 19.93 1.58 -4.41
N LEU A 50 19.81 2.83 -4.02
CA LEU A 50 20.29 3.36 -2.74
C LEU A 50 19.11 3.95 -2.01
N GLY A 51 19.00 3.68 -0.71
CA GLY A 51 17.94 4.26 0.08
C GLY A 51 18.25 4.25 1.55
N GLY A 52 17.33 4.81 2.33
CA GLY A 52 17.40 4.81 3.76
C GLY A 52 16.04 5.03 4.39
N ASP A 53 15.93 4.59 5.62
CA ASP A 53 14.77 4.77 6.48
C ASP A 53 15.23 5.30 7.84
N ILE A 54 14.46 6.24 8.37
CA ILE A 54 14.57 6.72 9.74
C ILE A 54 13.19 6.57 10.38
N LEU A 55 13.12 5.89 11.51
CA LEU A 55 11.94 5.76 12.34
C LEU A 55 12.28 6.32 13.72
N PHE A 56 11.47 7.29 14.15
CA PHE A 56 11.40 7.72 15.53
C PHE A 56 10.04 7.34 16.07
N GLY A 57 9.98 6.82 17.28
CA GLY A 57 8.71 6.50 17.89
C GLY A 57 8.72 6.55 19.40
N TRP A 58 7.53 6.54 19.94
CA TRP A 58 7.24 6.21 21.31
C TRP A 58 6.26 5.06 21.29
N GLU A 59 6.50 4.04 22.11
CA GLU A 59 5.64 2.88 22.27
C GLU A 59 5.47 2.53 23.74
N ARG A 60 4.27 2.13 24.13
CA ARG A 60 3.96 1.59 25.45
C ARG A 60 2.93 0.48 25.33
N THR A 61 3.11 -0.57 26.09
CA THR A 61 2.03 -1.55 26.31
C THR A 61 1.28 -1.17 27.59
N ARG A 62 -0.04 -1.06 27.50
CA ARG A 62 -0.92 -0.87 28.65
C ARG A 62 -1.10 -2.17 29.42
N GLU A 63 -1.65 -2.07 30.63
CA GLU A 63 -1.93 -3.23 31.50
C GLU A 63 -2.91 -4.22 30.86
N ASP A 64 -3.82 -3.74 30.01
CA ASP A 64 -4.79 -4.53 29.24
C ASP A 64 -4.21 -5.11 27.94
N GLY A 65 -2.89 -5.02 27.74
CA GLY A 65 -2.19 -5.57 26.57
C GLY A 65 -2.28 -4.72 25.31
N VAL A 66 -2.97 -3.58 25.35
CA VAL A 66 -3.07 -2.66 24.21
C VAL A 66 -1.72 -1.98 23.96
N GLN A 67 -1.21 -2.07 22.72
CA GLN A 67 -0.03 -1.33 22.30
C GLN A 67 -0.41 0.09 21.85
N GLU A 68 0.10 1.08 22.57
CA GLU A 68 -0.01 2.50 22.23
C GLU A 68 1.28 2.98 21.60
N TYR A 69 1.17 3.86 20.61
CA TYR A 69 2.34 4.40 19.95
C TYR A 69 2.11 5.74 19.25
N ILE A 70 3.21 6.46 19.04
CA ILE A 70 3.34 7.54 18.07
C ILE A 70 4.62 7.25 17.28
N LYS A 71 4.54 7.20 15.96
CA LYS A 71 5.67 6.89 15.08
C LYS A 71 5.76 7.90 13.95
N VAL A 72 6.99 8.30 13.65
CA VAL A 72 7.36 9.10 12.49
C VAL A 72 8.38 8.29 11.70
N GLU A 73 8.02 7.96 10.47
CA GLU A 73 8.84 7.21 9.53
C GLU A 73 9.18 8.13 8.36
N LEU A 74 10.46 8.27 8.04
CA LEU A 74 10.97 8.97 6.87
C LEU A 74 11.70 7.94 6.01
N THR A 75 11.39 7.88 4.73
CA THR A 75 12.04 6.98 3.78
C THR A 75 12.49 7.76 2.57
N GLY A 76 13.68 7.48 2.07
CA GLY A 76 14.17 8.03 0.82
C GLY A 76 14.85 6.94 0.02
N ASN A 77 14.49 6.80 -1.24
CA ASN A 77 15.07 5.82 -2.16
C ASN A 77 15.43 6.49 -3.47
N SER A 78 16.47 5.99 -4.11
CA SER A 78 16.88 6.35 -5.46
C SER A 78 17.25 5.08 -6.21
N THR A 79 16.89 5.03 -7.49
CA THR A 79 17.27 3.94 -8.37
C THR A 79 17.88 4.49 -9.65
N LEU A 80 19.04 3.96 -9.99
CA LEU A 80 19.68 4.15 -11.28
C LEU A 80 19.03 3.17 -12.26
N SER A 81 18.33 3.71 -13.24
CA SER A 81 17.62 2.92 -14.25
C SER A 81 18.44 2.75 -15.53
N SER A 82 17.99 1.84 -16.40
CA SER A 82 18.50 1.65 -17.76
C SER A 82 18.69 3.00 -18.48
N GLY A 83 19.92 3.34 -18.84
CA GLY A 83 20.26 4.61 -19.50
C GLY A 83 20.72 5.75 -18.58
N TYR A 84 20.92 5.51 -17.27
CA TYR A 84 21.40 6.54 -16.33
C TYR A 84 22.74 7.21 -16.73
N ALA A 85 23.56 6.52 -17.54
CA ALA A 85 24.83 7.04 -18.03
C ALA A 85 24.69 8.03 -19.21
N GLN A 86 23.49 8.17 -19.79
CA GLN A 86 23.21 9.15 -20.83
C GLN A 86 22.91 10.50 -20.19
N LEU A 87 23.46 11.59 -20.75
CA LEU A 87 23.20 12.95 -20.28
C LEU A 87 21.91 13.51 -20.92
N PRO A 88 21.01 14.13 -20.14
CA PRO A 88 21.03 14.24 -18.68
C PRO A 88 20.65 12.91 -17.99
N ALA A 89 21.39 12.56 -16.93
CA ALA A 89 21.21 11.30 -16.21
C ALA A 89 19.78 11.15 -15.65
N ASN A 90 19.08 10.09 -16.04
CA ASN A 90 17.72 9.82 -15.59
C ASN A 90 17.72 9.01 -14.27
N ILE A 91 17.84 9.72 -13.15
CA ILE A 91 17.78 9.14 -11.80
C ILE A 91 16.32 9.12 -11.34
N LEU A 92 15.81 7.94 -11.00
CA LEU A 92 14.53 7.81 -10.33
C LEU A 92 14.76 7.96 -8.83
N TRP A 93 13.92 8.72 -8.16
CA TRP A 93 14.03 8.93 -6.71
C TRP A 93 12.65 9.12 -6.13
N ASP A 94 12.54 8.88 -4.83
CA ASP A 94 11.27 8.85 -4.11
C ASP A 94 11.54 9.13 -2.63
N VAL A 95 10.79 10.05 -2.05
CA VAL A 95 10.90 10.40 -0.64
C VAL A 95 9.51 10.44 -0.02
N GLY A 96 9.36 9.71 1.08
CA GLY A 96 8.11 9.58 1.79
C GLY A 96 8.24 9.86 3.27
N ALA A 97 7.15 10.32 3.86
CA ALA A 97 7.00 10.49 5.28
C ALA A 97 5.68 9.86 5.72
N LYS A 98 5.67 9.22 6.88
CA LYS A 98 4.48 8.64 7.50
C LYS A 98 4.50 8.96 8.99
N VAL A 99 3.43 9.57 9.46
CA VAL A 99 3.13 9.73 10.88
C VAL A 99 1.99 8.78 11.20
N SER A 100 2.15 7.96 12.23
CA SER A 100 1.09 7.08 12.71
C SER A 100 0.98 7.11 14.22
N MET A 101 -0.25 7.03 14.71
CA MET A 101 -0.60 7.15 16.12
C MET A 101 -1.66 6.13 16.48
N ARG A 102 -1.52 5.56 17.66
CA ARG A 102 -2.56 4.80 18.35
C ARG A 102 -2.53 5.15 19.84
N LEU A 103 -3.57 5.80 20.34
CA LEU A 103 -3.71 6.22 21.73
C LEU A 103 -5.16 6.05 22.18
N TRP A 104 -5.41 5.31 23.25
CA TRP A 104 -6.76 5.15 23.84
C TRP A 104 -7.86 4.79 22.82
N GLY A 105 -7.54 3.92 21.87
CA GLY A 105 -8.45 3.51 20.79
C GLY A 105 -8.54 4.50 19.62
N LEU A 106 -8.00 5.73 19.73
CA LEU A 106 -7.85 6.63 18.60
C LEU A 106 -6.69 6.15 17.72
N CYS A 107 -6.92 6.08 16.41
CA CYS A 107 -5.92 5.76 15.42
C CYS A 107 -5.83 6.91 14.41
N ALA A 108 -4.62 7.34 14.08
CA ALA A 108 -4.39 8.27 12.99
C ALA A 108 -3.19 7.83 12.16
N LEU A 109 -3.27 8.03 10.84
CA LEU A 109 -2.17 7.83 9.92
C LEU A 109 -2.21 8.93 8.88
N ALA A 110 -1.10 9.63 8.72
CA ALA A 110 -0.86 10.54 7.61
C ALA A 110 0.41 10.07 6.90
N ALA A 111 0.33 9.80 5.62
CA ALA A 111 1.47 9.43 4.80
C ALA A 111 1.51 10.28 3.54
N THR A 112 2.69 10.60 3.06
CA THR A 112 2.93 11.32 1.82
C THR A 112 4.15 10.73 1.15
N ASP A 113 4.14 10.70 -0.17
CA ASP A 113 5.25 10.26 -0.99
C ASP A 113 5.39 11.18 -2.20
N VAL A 114 6.61 11.54 -2.55
CA VAL A 114 6.94 12.39 -3.69
C VAL A 114 8.17 11.82 -4.38
N GLY A 115 8.07 11.62 -5.68
CA GLY A 115 9.16 11.01 -6.42
C GLY A 115 9.14 11.26 -7.90
N HIS A 116 10.32 11.15 -8.49
CA HIS A 116 10.52 11.05 -9.92
C HIS A 116 10.36 9.59 -10.34
N LYS A 117 9.15 9.23 -10.80
CA LYS A 117 8.72 7.84 -11.07
C LYS A 117 8.79 7.53 -12.56
N LYS A 118 9.04 6.26 -12.90
CA LYS A 118 8.93 5.74 -14.29
C LYS A 118 7.64 4.92 -14.40
N GLU A 119 6.74 5.31 -15.29
CA GLU A 119 5.56 4.50 -15.60
C GLU A 119 5.89 3.30 -16.51
N ASN A 120 5.14 2.21 -16.32
CA ASN A 120 5.09 1.12 -17.28
C ASN A 120 4.31 1.57 -18.53
N ALA A 121 4.98 1.52 -19.68
CA ALA A 121 4.40 1.51 -21.04
C ALA A 121 3.78 2.80 -21.62
N ALA A 122 3.80 3.95 -20.94
CA ALA A 122 3.52 5.24 -21.56
C ALA A 122 4.70 6.19 -21.37
N ASN A 123 5.11 6.86 -22.44
CA ASN A 123 6.17 7.86 -22.47
C ASN A 123 5.80 9.07 -21.59
N VAL A 124 5.96 8.95 -20.28
CA VAL A 124 6.15 10.10 -19.40
C VAL A 124 7.53 9.92 -18.77
N ASN A 125 8.54 10.22 -19.58
CA ASN A 125 9.91 10.34 -19.10
C ASN A 125 9.97 11.48 -18.09
N GLY A 126 10.02 11.14 -16.81
CA GLY A 126 10.54 12.04 -15.80
C GLY A 126 9.60 13.11 -15.23
N THR A 127 8.35 12.76 -14.97
CA THR A 127 7.45 13.61 -14.18
C THR A 127 7.54 13.29 -12.70
N VAL A 128 7.50 14.35 -11.88
CA VAL A 128 7.38 14.22 -10.42
C VAL A 128 5.94 13.85 -10.07
N GLY A 129 5.79 12.68 -9.46
CA GLY A 129 4.56 12.19 -8.85
C GLY A 129 4.50 12.54 -7.37
N ALA A 130 3.30 12.73 -6.84
CA ALA A 130 3.07 12.89 -5.42
C ALA A 130 1.78 12.15 -5.04
N ASP A 131 1.77 11.48 -3.90
CA ASP A 131 0.56 10.92 -3.32
C ASP A 131 0.53 11.12 -1.80
N ALA A 132 -0.67 11.08 -1.24
CA ALA A 132 -0.91 11.27 0.18
C ALA A 132 -2.09 10.44 0.65
N LEU A 133 -2.00 9.93 1.88
CA LEU A 133 -3.04 9.18 2.57
C LEU A 133 -3.27 9.78 3.95
N LEU A 134 -4.52 10.09 4.26
CA LEU A 134 -4.97 10.41 5.61
C LEU A 134 -5.97 9.36 6.06
N THR A 135 -5.82 8.84 7.26
CA THR A 135 -6.74 7.91 7.90
C THR A 135 -6.92 8.31 9.35
N LEU A 136 -8.18 8.37 9.78
CA LEU A 136 -8.56 8.58 11.16
C LEU A 136 -9.49 7.45 11.58
N GLY A 137 -9.39 7.01 12.82
CA GLY A 137 -10.22 5.95 13.34
C GLY A 137 -10.37 6.00 14.85
N TYR A 138 -11.40 5.32 15.31
CA TYR A 138 -11.63 5.04 16.71
C TYR A 138 -12.12 3.60 16.86
N ARG A 139 -11.31 2.78 17.55
CA ARG A 139 -11.55 1.35 17.76
C ARG A 139 -11.89 0.64 16.46
N TRP A 140 -13.12 0.15 16.33
CA TRP A 140 -13.60 -0.60 15.17
C TRP A 140 -13.75 0.24 13.91
N PHE A 141 -13.96 1.56 14.03
CA PHE A 141 -14.29 2.41 12.90
C PHE A 141 -13.06 3.17 12.41
N SER A 142 -12.90 3.27 11.09
CA SER A 142 -11.92 4.15 10.46
C SER A 142 -12.44 4.72 9.15
N ALA A 143 -11.99 5.91 8.82
CA ALA A 143 -12.27 6.56 7.55
C ALA A 143 -11.01 7.26 7.06
N GLY A 144 -10.87 7.40 5.76
CA GLY A 144 -9.69 8.04 5.19
C GLY A 144 -9.87 8.50 3.76
N GLY A 145 -8.92 9.32 3.35
CA GLY A 145 -8.81 9.86 2.01
C GLY A 145 -7.41 9.61 1.46
N TYR A 146 -7.35 9.25 0.18
CA TYR A 146 -6.13 9.17 -0.61
C TYR A 146 -6.19 10.22 -1.71
N PHE A 147 -5.05 10.82 -2.00
CA PHE A 147 -4.84 11.75 -3.09
C PHE A 147 -3.60 11.32 -3.88
N ALA A 148 -3.64 11.39 -5.20
CA ALA A 148 -2.50 11.18 -6.07
C ALA A 148 -2.46 12.21 -7.19
N SER A 149 -1.26 12.66 -7.55
CA SER A 149 -1.05 13.35 -8.82
C SER A 149 -1.09 12.35 -9.98
N LYS A 150 -1.26 12.88 -11.20
CA LYS A 150 -1.27 12.08 -12.43
C LYS A 150 -0.13 11.07 -12.51
N ALA A 151 1.09 11.46 -12.12
CA ALA A 151 2.27 10.60 -12.22
C ALA A 151 2.43 9.56 -11.09
N SER A 152 1.60 9.63 -10.04
CA SER A 152 1.52 8.62 -8.96
C SER A 152 0.21 7.83 -9.01
N ASN A 153 -0.53 7.93 -10.10
CA ASN A 153 -1.84 7.33 -10.25
C ASN A 153 -1.75 5.79 -10.36
N VAL A 154 -2.56 5.07 -9.60
CA VAL A 154 -2.66 3.60 -9.63
C VAL A 154 -4.00 3.08 -10.17
N PHE A 155 -4.89 3.98 -10.59
CA PHE A 155 -6.27 3.73 -10.99
C PHE A 155 -6.52 3.84 -12.49
N GLU A 156 -5.66 4.57 -13.23
CA GLU A 156 -5.69 4.61 -14.69
C GLU A 156 -5.56 3.19 -15.26
N GLY A 157 -6.51 2.79 -16.12
CA GLY A 157 -6.57 1.46 -16.73
C GLY A 157 -7.24 0.37 -15.87
N VAL A 158 -7.43 0.58 -14.56
CA VAL A 158 -8.16 -0.36 -13.68
C VAL A 158 -9.63 0.04 -13.53
N PHE A 159 -9.90 1.33 -13.27
CA PHE A 159 -11.26 1.82 -12.99
C PHE A 159 -11.79 2.79 -14.05
N LEU A 160 -10.92 3.55 -14.72
CA LEU A 160 -11.31 4.61 -15.66
C LEU A 160 -11.18 4.16 -17.12
N ALA A 161 -12.19 4.47 -17.94
CA ALA A 161 -12.18 4.23 -19.39
C ALA A 161 -11.14 5.12 -20.10
N ARG A 162 -10.61 4.66 -21.25
CA ARG A 162 -9.50 5.36 -21.97
C ARG A 162 -9.90 6.74 -22.50
N ASN A 163 -11.21 7.00 -22.63
CA ASN A 163 -11.83 8.27 -23.01
C ASN A 163 -12.26 9.13 -21.80
N ILE A 164 -12.11 8.61 -20.57
CA ILE A 164 -12.20 9.34 -19.29
C ILE A 164 -10.77 9.48 -18.72
N ALA A 165 -9.80 9.70 -19.62
CA ALA A 165 -8.40 9.85 -19.25
C ALA A 165 -8.23 11.05 -18.33
N MET A 166 -7.54 10.83 -17.23
CA MET A 166 -7.37 11.84 -16.20
C MET A 166 -6.49 12.98 -16.66
N LEU A 167 -6.94 14.19 -16.36
CA LEU A 167 -6.19 15.39 -16.72
C LEU A 167 -5.09 15.70 -15.69
N GLN A 168 -5.34 15.56 -14.38
CA GLN A 168 -4.42 16.08 -13.33
C GLN A 168 -4.30 15.29 -12.01
N HIS A 169 -5.39 14.96 -11.27
CA HIS A 169 -5.32 14.40 -9.90
C HIS A 169 -6.44 13.40 -9.57
N ASP A 170 -6.11 12.39 -8.77
CA ASP A 170 -6.97 11.31 -8.33
C ASP A 170 -7.24 11.35 -6.83
N CYS A 171 -8.47 11.08 -6.42
CA CYS A 171 -8.84 10.91 -5.02
C CYS A 171 -9.59 9.60 -4.79
N ALA A 172 -9.43 9.04 -3.62
CA ALA A 172 -10.31 8.00 -3.11
C ALA A 172 -10.68 8.31 -1.66
N ALA A 173 -11.90 8.01 -1.27
CA ALA A 173 -12.32 8.05 0.12
C ALA A 173 -12.80 6.67 0.54
N TYR A 174 -12.59 6.30 1.79
CA TYR A 174 -13.08 5.04 2.32
C TYR A 174 -13.61 5.15 3.75
N ILE A 175 -14.49 4.22 4.08
CA ILE A 175 -14.93 3.92 5.44
C ILE A 175 -14.75 2.44 5.69
N LYS A 176 -14.35 2.09 6.91
CA LYS A 176 -14.07 0.72 7.31
C LYS A 176 -14.52 0.46 8.74
N LEU A 177 -15.18 -0.67 8.94
CA LEU A 177 -15.49 -1.22 10.26
C LEU A 177 -14.77 -2.57 10.38
N GLU A 178 -13.92 -2.76 11.38
CA GLU A 178 -13.19 -4.01 11.59
C GLU A 178 -13.06 -4.39 13.06
N THR A 179 -13.11 -5.70 13.33
CA THR A 179 -12.67 -6.35 14.56
C THR A 179 -11.49 -7.26 14.23
N LYS A 180 -10.50 -7.30 15.12
CA LYS A 180 -9.33 -8.18 14.98
C LYS A 180 -9.19 -9.02 16.24
N GLY A 181 -9.14 -10.33 16.07
CA GLY A 181 -9.14 -11.28 17.18
C GLY A 181 -7.88 -11.16 18.05
N SER A 182 -6.79 -10.67 17.47
CA SER A 182 -5.50 -10.45 18.14
C SER A 182 -5.35 -9.05 18.73
N ASP A 183 -6.37 -8.19 18.67
CA ASP A 183 -6.29 -6.80 19.09
C ASP A 183 -7.22 -6.52 20.28
N PRO A 184 -6.67 -6.27 21.50
CA PRO A 184 -7.50 -6.09 22.69
C PRO A 184 -8.49 -4.91 22.64
N ASP A 185 -8.24 -3.86 21.83
CA ASP A 185 -9.18 -2.72 21.74
C ASP A 185 -10.40 -3.00 20.85
N THR A 186 -10.28 -3.96 19.93
CA THR A 186 -11.28 -4.17 18.87
C THR A 186 -11.80 -5.60 18.79
N SER A 187 -11.22 -6.54 19.54
CA SER A 187 -11.65 -7.93 19.53
C SER A 187 -13.04 -8.09 20.15
N PHE A 188 -13.98 -8.68 19.40
CA PHE A 188 -15.25 -9.16 19.96
C PHE A 188 -15.13 -10.60 20.47
N LEU A 189 -14.27 -11.38 19.83
CA LEU A 189 -14.03 -12.79 20.13
C LEU A 189 -12.58 -13.11 19.75
N GLU A 190 -11.88 -13.80 20.63
CA GLU A 190 -10.53 -14.28 20.36
C GLU A 190 -10.48 -15.09 19.06
N GLY A 191 -9.48 -14.82 18.23
CA GLY A 191 -9.31 -15.49 16.93
C GLY A 191 -10.26 -15.02 15.81
N LEU A 192 -11.26 -14.16 16.08
CA LEU A 192 -12.17 -13.63 15.07
C LEU A 192 -11.64 -12.34 14.44
N ASP A 193 -11.32 -12.38 13.15
CA ASP A 193 -11.14 -11.18 12.33
C ASP A 193 -12.35 -10.99 11.43
N LEU A 194 -13.05 -9.87 11.51
CA LEU A 194 -14.21 -9.56 10.67
C LEU A 194 -14.20 -8.09 10.29
N GLY A 195 -14.59 -7.77 9.06
CA GLY A 195 -14.74 -6.37 8.70
C GLY A 195 -15.44 -6.14 7.38
N VAL A 196 -15.76 -4.86 7.18
CA VAL A 196 -16.31 -4.30 5.96
C VAL A 196 -15.57 -3.02 5.62
N ASP A 197 -15.27 -2.84 4.35
CA ASP A 197 -14.62 -1.67 3.77
C ASP A 197 -15.40 -1.26 2.52
N VAL A 198 -15.70 0.03 2.40
CA VAL A 198 -16.32 0.63 1.23
C VAL A 198 -15.52 1.85 0.83
N ARG A 199 -15.17 1.91 -0.46
CA ARG A 199 -14.34 2.95 -1.06
C ARG A 199 -15.03 3.56 -2.27
N THR A 200 -14.95 4.87 -2.38
CA THR A 200 -15.41 5.62 -3.55
C THR A 200 -14.23 6.31 -4.20
N TYR A 201 -14.14 6.21 -5.52
CA TYR A 201 -13.11 6.83 -6.33
C TYR A 201 -13.64 8.11 -6.97
N MET A 202 -12.89 9.21 -6.85
CA MET A 202 -13.30 10.54 -7.25
C MET A 202 -12.20 11.21 -8.09
N PRO A 203 -12.32 11.27 -9.42
CA PRO A 203 -11.42 12.09 -10.23
C PRO A 203 -11.71 13.58 -9.98
N VAL A 204 -10.71 14.37 -9.59
CA VAL A 204 -10.87 15.79 -9.17
C VAL A 204 -11.13 16.74 -10.35
N HIS A 205 -10.94 16.28 -11.60
CA HIS A 205 -11.13 17.10 -12.79
C HIS A 205 -11.86 16.33 -13.89
N TRP A 206 -13.19 16.47 -13.94
CA TRP A 206 -14.03 15.97 -15.02
C TRP A 206 -14.78 17.13 -15.68
N LYS A 207 -14.74 17.20 -17.02
CA LYS A 207 -15.68 18.02 -17.78
C LYS A 207 -16.92 17.17 -18.05
N ALA A 208 -17.95 17.30 -17.21
CA ALA A 208 -19.26 16.78 -17.53
C ALA A 208 -19.78 17.53 -18.75
N GLN A 209 -19.89 16.84 -19.89
CA GLN A 209 -20.71 17.34 -21.00
C GLN A 209 -22.17 17.23 -20.54
N PRO A 210 -22.94 18.33 -20.43
CA PRO A 210 -24.34 18.24 -20.04
C PRO A 210 -25.15 17.45 -21.07
N PRO A 211 -26.07 16.56 -20.68
CA PRO A 211 -26.45 16.14 -19.33
C PRO A 211 -25.79 14.78 -18.99
N ALA A 212 -24.62 14.78 -18.35
CA ALA A 212 -23.96 13.53 -17.94
C ALA A 212 -24.12 13.31 -16.43
N ASP A 213 -24.83 12.25 -16.06
CA ASP A 213 -24.90 11.76 -14.68
C ASP A 213 -23.51 11.28 -14.23
N ILE A 214 -23.02 11.82 -13.12
CA ILE A 214 -21.71 11.46 -12.55
C ILE A 214 -21.85 10.18 -11.74
N HIS A 215 -21.30 9.09 -12.26
CA HIS A 215 -21.27 7.78 -11.60
C HIS A 215 -19.86 7.48 -11.09
N PHE A 216 -19.62 7.70 -9.79
CA PHE A 216 -18.33 7.36 -9.18
C PHE A 216 -18.15 5.84 -9.09
N PRO A 217 -16.95 5.30 -9.41
CA PRO A 217 -16.63 3.91 -9.12
C PRO A 217 -16.65 3.68 -7.61
N VAL A 218 -17.36 2.63 -7.19
CA VAL A 218 -17.43 2.20 -5.79
C VAL A 218 -16.90 0.78 -5.71
N TYR A 219 -16.08 0.51 -4.72
CA TYR A 219 -15.55 -0.82 -4.43
C TYR A 219 -15.71 -1.13 -2.95
N GLY A 220 -16.08 -2.36 -2.63
CA GLY A 220 -16.18 -2.80 -1.26
C GLY A 220 -15.70 -4.22 -1.05
N LYS A 221 -15.34 -4.51 0.19
CA LYS A 221 -14.93 -5.83 0.65
C LYS A 221 -15.60 -6.11 1.99
N VAL A 222 -16.16 -7.31 2.13
CA VAL A 222 -16.52 -7.91 3.42
C VAL A 222 -15.60 -9.10 3.63
N TRP A 223 -15.04 -9.25 4.82
CA TRP A 223 -14.20 -10.39 5.16
C TRP A 223 -14.49 -10.89 6.56
N GLY A 224 -14.36 -12.19 6.73
CA GLY A 224 -14.43 -12.85 8.01
C GLY A 224 -13.42 -14.00 8.04
N SER A 225 -12.76 -14.18 9.17
CA SER A 225 -11.96 -15.35 9.43
C SER A 225 -11.93 -15.67 10.91
N TYR A 226 -11.91 -16.95 11.24
CA TYR A 226 -11.84 -17.41 12.61
C TYR A 226 -10.68 -18.39 12.75
N ARG A 227 -9.73 -18.07 13.63
CA ARG A 227 -8.65 -18.93 14.06
C ARG A 227 -9.08 -19.66 15.33
N HIS A 228 -8.99 -20.98 15.32
CA HIS A 228 -9.15 -21.83 16.47
C HIS A 228 -7.83 -22.53 16.78
N ASP A 229 -7.31 -22.28 17.98
CA ASP A 229 -6.09 -22.92 18.46
C ASP A 229 -6.41 -24.30 19.02
N MET A 230 -5.63 -25.30 18.62
CA MET A 230 -5.77 -26.70 19.04
C MET A 230 -4.73 -27.05 20.12
N GLY A 231 -4.45 -26.11 21.02
CA GLY A 231 -3.40 -26.20 22.02
C GLY A 231 -1.99 -26.11 21.40
N GLU A 232 -1.03 -26.84 21.96
CA GLU A 232 0.39 -26.81 21.53
C GLU A 232 0.63 -27.41 20.13
N TYR A 233 -0.36 -28.09 19.55
CA TYR A 233 -0.21 -28.80 18.29
C TYR A 233 -0.36 -27.91 17.05
N GLY A 234 -0.91 -26.70 17.20
CA GLY A 234 -1.10 -25.74 16.12
C GLY A 234 -2.53 -25.22 16.02
N TRP A 235 -2.91 -24.73 14.83
CA TRP A 235 -4.15 -23.99 14.66
C TRP A 235 -4.82 -24.22 13.30
N VAL A 236 -6.14 -24.00 13.27
CA VAL A 236 -6.95 -23.97 12.05
C VAL A 236 -7.60 -22.60 11.89
N LYS A 237 -7.57 -22.06 10.68
CA LYS A 237 -8.20 -20.79 10.33
C LYS A 237 -9.13 -20.98 9.14
N VAL A 238 -10.41 -20.72 9.33
CA VAL A 238 -11.38 -20.64 8.23
C VAL A 238 -11.53 -19.18 7.82
N TYR A 239 -11.73 -18.91 6.52
CA TYR A 239 -11.93 -17.56 6.04
C TYR A 239 -12.91 -17.48 4.87
N ALA A 240 -13.58 -16.35 4.76
CA ALA A 240 -14.41 -15.96 3.63
C ALA A 240 -14.24 -14.46 3.36
N ASN A 241 -14.08 -14.12 2.09
CA ASN A 241 -14.02 -12.76 1.59
C ASN A 241 -15.06 -12.62 0.48
N LEU A 242 -15.83 -11.55 0.50
CA LEU A 242 -16.71 -11.13 -0.57
C LEU A 242 -16.28 -9.75 -1.03
N TYR A 243 -16.16 -9.58 -2.33
CA TYR A 243 -15.76 -8.34 -2.96
C TYR A 243 -16.83 -7.92 -3.96
N GLY A 244 -17.09 -6.62 -4.04
CA GLY A 244 -18.07 -6.06 -4.95
C GLY A 244 -17.61 -4.71 -5.47
N GLY A 245 -17.99 -4.38 -6.70
CA GLY A 245 -17.73 -3.07 -7.27
C GLY A 245 -18.76 -2.66 -8.30
N MET A 246 -18.89 -1.34 -8.48
CA MET A 246 -19.77 -0.70 -9.44
C MET A 246 -19.00 0.29 -10.31
N ASN A 247 -19.51 0.56 -11.52
CA ASN A 247 -19.04 1.58 -12.46
C ASN A 247 -17.56 1.43 -12.84
N LYS A 248 -17.09 0.18 -13.03
CA LYS A 248 -15.72 -0.13 -13.50
C LYS A 248 -15.68 -0.24 -15.03
N LYS A 249 -14.56 0.17 -15.64
CA LYS A 249 -14.28 0.01 -17.09
C LYS A 249 -14.56 -1.41 -17.62
N ASN A 250 -15.32 -1.51 -18.71
CA ASN A 250 -15.75 -2.76 -19.36
C ASN A 250 -14.76 -3.33 -20.41
N ASP A 251 -13.63 -2.67 -20.68
CA ASP A 251 -12.71 -3.12 -21.76
C ASP A 251 -11.60 -4.08 -21.30
N ALA A 252 -11.72 -4.69 -20.11
CA ALA A 252 -10.70 -5.60 -19.60
C ALA A 252 -10.76 -6.96 -20.32
N PRO A 253 -9.60 -7.59 -20.64
CA PRO A 253 -9.56 -8.97 -21.13
C PRO A 253 -10.22 -9.91 -20.12
N ALA A 254 -10.63 -11.11 -20.58
CA ALA A 254 -11.50 -11.99 -19.83
C ALA A 254 -10.94 -12.45 -18.48
N THR A 255 -11.20 -11.64 -17.46
CA THR A 255 -10.77 -11.83 -16.08
C THR A 255 -11.97 -11.70 -15.16
N LYS A 256 -11.75 -11.88 -13.86
CA LYS A 256 -12.75 -12.02 -12.78
C LYS A 256 -13.75 -10.84 -12.63
N TRP A 257 -13.69 -9.80 -13.46
CA TRP A 257 -14.36 -8.51 -13.24
C TRP A 257 -14.76 -7.80 -14.54
N LYS A 258 -15.76 -8.34 -15.25
CA LYS A 258 -16.14 -7.93 -16.61
C LYS A 258 -17.36 -7.01 -16.73
N ALA A 259 -18.08 -6.70 -15.66
CA ALA A 259 -19.36 -6.00 -15.75
C ALA A 259 -19.35 -4.71 -14.91
N GLU A 260 -20.21 -3.74 -15.29
CA GLU A 260 -20.42 -2.50 -14.54
C GLU A 260 -20.72 -2.79 -13.07
N TYR A 261 -21.45 -3.87 -12.80
CA TYR A 261 -21.58 -4.50 -11.49
C TYR A 261 -20.81 -5.80 -11.49
N CYS A 262 -19.87 -5.96 -10.56
CA CYS A 262 -19.09 -7.18 -10.50
C CYS A 262 -18.81 -7.57 -9.05
N GLY A 263 -18.74 -8.88 -8.80
CA GLY A 263 -18.46 -9.43 -7.50
C GLY A 263 -17.71 -10.75 -7.62
N TYR A 264 -16.86 -11.03 -6.64
CA TYR A 264 -16.25 -12.34 -6.49
C TYR A 264 -16.12 -12.65 -5.01
N TYR A 265 -16.03 -13.94 -4.70
CA TYR A 265 -15.78 -14.40 -3.35
C TYR A 265 -14.51 -15.27 -3.34
N GLU A 266 -13.94 -15.37 -2.16
CA GLU A 266 -12.81 -16.24 -1.87
C GLU A 266 -13.02 -16.83 -0.49
N CYS A 267 -13.08 -18.15 -0.38
CA CYS A 267 -13.16 -18.84 0.89
C CYS A 267 -12.11 -19.94 0.95
N GLY A 268 -11.65 -20.26 2.15
CA GLY A 268 -10.65 -21.29 2.33
C GLY A 268 -10.41 -21.65 3.78
N VAL A 269 -9.52 -22.62 3.94
CA VAL A 269 -9.05 -23.10 5.23
C VAL A 269 -7.52 -23.08 5.19
N VAL A 270 -6.90 -22.51 6.22
CA VAL A 270 -5.46 -22.53 6.45
C VAL A 270 -5.21 -23.31 7.72
N VAL A 271 -4.25 -24.21 7.69
CA VAL A 271 -3.85 -25.01 8.86
C VAL A 271 -2.36 -24.83 9.09
N SER A 272 -1.97 -24.68 10.35
CA SER A 272 -0.58 -24.86 10.79
C SER A 272 -0.53 -26.09 11.69
N PRO A 273 -0.10 -27.25 11.19
CA PRO A 273 -0.12 -28.50 11.93
C PRO A 273 1.04 -28.63 12.95
N LEU A 274 1.94 -27.65 13.00
CA LEU A 274 3.04 -27.55 13.96
C LEU A 274 3.32 -26.06 14.21
N GLU A 275 3.24 -25.59 15.44
CA GLU A 275 3.85 -24.32 15.86
C GLU A 275 5.32 -24.57 16.20
N LYS A 276 6.19 -23.60 15.88
CA LYS A 276 7.64 -23.67 16.11
C LYS A 276 8.00 -22.94 17.39
#